data_AF-A0AA41NEP5-F1
#
_entry.id   AF-A0AA41NEP5-F1
#
_cell.length_a   1.000
_cell.length_b   1.000
_cell.length_c   1.000
_cell.angle_alpha   90.00
_cell.angle_beta   90.00
_cell.angle_gamma   90.00
#
_symmetry.space_group_name_H-M   'P 1'
#
loop_
_entity.id
_entity.type
_entity.pdbx_description
1 polymer ?
#
loop_
_entity_poly.entity_id
_entity_poly.type
_entity_poly.pdbx_seq_one_letter_code
_entity_poly.pdbx_strand_id
1 'polypeptide(L)'
;MQPLKEYRSKLILFPRKPSVPKKGDSSTEEPKLSTQLTGPRMPIETCTRRRKPESSPRRRRSSRHLPSLRMAHANGQLFGIRAKRAKEAAEQDVEKKKIKCCGAL
;
A
#
# COMPACT_ATOMS: atom_id res chain seq x y z
N MET A 1 -4.25 1.20 16.61
CA MET A 1 -4.14 1.64 18.03
C MET A 1 -3.30 0.66 18.85
N GLN A 2 -2.08 0.32 18.43
CA GLN A 2 -1.27 -0.72 19.08
C GLN A 2 0.02 -0.14 19.72
N PRO A 3 0.88 0.62 19.01
CA PRO A 3 2.21 0.96 19.54
C PRO A 3 2.19 1.85 20.80
N LEU A 4 1.36 2.89 20.81
CA LEU A 4 1.29 3.83 21.95
C LEU A 4 0.70 3.18 23.21
N LYS A 5 -0.19 2.21 23.05
CA LYS A 5 -0.79 1.49 24.18
C LYS A 5 0.22 0.54 24.82
N GLU A 6 0.95 -0.22 23.99
CA GLU A 6 2.03 -1.10 24.43
C GLU A 6 3.20 -0.33 25.05
N TYR A 7 3.51 0.86 24.52
CA TYR A 7 4.53 1.73 25.10
C TYR A 7 4.15 2.22 26.49
N ARG A 8 2.88 2.64 26.66
CA ARG A 8 2.37 3.15 27.94
C ARG A 8 2.32 2.06 29.02
N SER A 9 2.03 0.80 28.66
CA SER A 9 2.07 -0.32 29.61
C SER A 9 3.48 -0.71 30.04
N LYS A 10 4.50 -0.45 29.21
CA LYS A 10 5.92 -0.73 29.50
C LYS A 10 6.65 0.48 30.12
N LEU A 11 6.00 1.64 30.22
CA LEU A 11 6.60 2.85 30.75
C LEU A 11 6.48 2.86 32.27
N ILE A 12 7.62 2.78 32.96
CA ILE A 12 7.71 3.03 34.41
C ILE A 12 7.84 4.55 34.58
N LEU A 13 6.88 5.18 35.26
CA LEU A 13 6.90 6.63 35.50
C LEU A 13 7.33 6.89 36.94
N PHE A 14 8.51 7.49 37.11
CA PHE A 14 9.02 7.84 38.43
C PHE A 14 8.30 9.06 39.02
N PRO A 15 7.92 9.02 40.31
CA PRO A 15 7.43 10.19 41.01
C PRO A 15 8.44 11.34 40.98
N ARG A 16 7.96 12.57 40.77
CA ARG A 16 8.80 13.79 40.88
C ARG A 16 9.36 13.98 42.29
N LYS A 17 8.59 13.58 43.31
CA LYS A 17 9.01 13.56 44.72
C LYS A 17 8.73 12.16 45.25
N PRO A 18 9.72 11.44 45.81
CA PRO A 18 9.52 10.06 46.26
C PRO A 18 8.55 9.96 47.45
N SER A 19 8.41 11.04 48.22
CA SER A 19 7.50 11.11 49.37
C SER A 19 6.04 11.42 49.02
N VAL A 20 5.76 11.91 47.80
CA VAL A 20 4.41 12.30 47.37
C VAL A 20 4.15 11.77 45.95
N PRO A 21 3.85 10.47 45.80
CA PRO A 21 3.47 9.90 44.52
C PRO A 21 2.10 10.43 44.08
N LYS A 22 1.99 10.78 42.79
CA LYS A 22 0.75 11.26 42.17
C LYS A 22 0.04 10.13 41.42
N LYS A 23 -1.22 10.38 41.05
CA LYS A 23 -2.04 9.43 40.28
C LYS A 23 -1.44 9.22 38.90
N GLY A 24 -0.82 8.06 38.70
CA GLY A 24 -0.13 7.69 37.46
C GLY A 24 1.37 7.39 37.62
N ASP A 25 1.93 7.62 38.81
CA ASP A 25 3.30 7.22 39.12
C ASP A 25 3.37 5.73 39.50
N SER A 26 4.52 5.11 39.25
CA SER A 26 4.79 3.70 39.58
C SER A 26 4.87 3.46 41.08
N SER A 27 4.44 2.29 41.52
CA SER A 27 4.53 1.86 42.93
C SER A 27 5.99 1.68 43.37
N THR A 28 6.29 1.79 44.66
CA THR A 28 7.67 1.81 45.22
C THR A 28 8.53 0.59 44.86
N GLU A 29 7.93 -0.51 44.43
CA GLU A 29 8.63 -1.76 44.07
C GLU A 29 9.09 -1.80 42.59
N GLU A 30 8.37 -1.16 41.68
CA GLU A 30 8.73 -1.04 40.26
C GLU A 30 10.02 -0.26 39.96
N PRO A 31 10.34 0.88 40.63
CA PRO A 31 11.54 1.64 40.35
C PRO A 31 12.83 0.88 40.73
N LYS A 32 12.76 -0.02 41.72
CA LYS A 32 13.93 -0.82 42.16
C LYS A 32 14.30 -1.89 41.14
N LEU A 33 13.33 -2.39 40.39
CA LEU A 33 13.51 -3.39 39.32
C LEU A 33 13.81 -2.74 37.96
N SER A 34 13.74 -1.42 37.88
CA SER A 34 13.95 -0.69 36.65
C SER A 34 15.42 -0.78 36.20
N THR A 35 15.62 -1.06 34.92
CA THR A 35 16.94 -1.11 34.28
C THR A 35 16.90 -0.27 33.00
N GLN A 36 18.03 0.33 32.64
CA GLN A 36 18.11 1.10 31.39
C GLN A 36 18.14 0.12 30.21
N LEU A 37 17.24 0.33 29.25
CA LEU A 37 17.27 -0.40 27.98
C LEU A 37 18.37 0.20 27.09
N THR A 38 19.37 -0.60 26.73
CA THR A 38 20.39 -0.21 25.75
C THR A 38 19.88 -0.49 24.33
N GLY A 39 19.85 0.52 23.47
CA GLY A 39 19.42 0.41 22.07
C GLY A 39 18.06 1.04 21.76
N PRO A 40 17.54 0.87 20.53
CA PRO A 40 16.28 1.48 20.12
C PRO A 40 15.09 0.87 20.87
N ARG A 41 14.28 1.73 21.51
CA ARG A 41 13.08 1.31 22.24
C ARG A 41 11.98 0.89 21.26
N MET A 42 11.61 -0.39 21.30
CA MET A 42 10.57 -1.00 20.46
C MET A 42 10.82 -0.83 18.95
N PRO A 43 11.76 -1.59 18.37
CA PRO A 43 12.07 -1.51 16.94
C PRO A 43 10.85 -1.87 16.08
N ILE A 44 10.73 -1.22 14.92
CA ILE A 44 9.66 -1.49 13.96
C ILE A 44 10.01 -2.74 13.18
N GLU A 45 9.30 -3.82 13.46
CA GLU A 45 9.48 -5.09 12.76
C GLU A 45 8.63 -5.14 11.49
N THR A 46 9.25 -5.49 10.36
CA THR A 46 8.54 -5.73 9.09
C THR A 46 7.95 -7.14 9.08
N CYS A 47 6.78 -7.29 9.71
CA CYS A 47 6.07 -8.56 9.74
C CYS A 47 5.54 -8.92 8.34
N THR A 48 6.12 -9.94 7.70
CA THR A 48 5.60 -10.49 6.44
C THR A 48 4.66 -11.66 6.73
N ARG A 49 3.41 -11.57 6.25
CA ARG A 49 2.45 -12.68 6.38
C ARG A 49 2.83 -13.79 5.42
N ARG A 50 3.38 -14.88 5.94
CA ARG A 50 3.64 -16.10 5.15
C ARG A 50 2.30 -16.75 4.77
N ARG A 51 2.06 -16.94 3.47
CA ARG A 51 0.91 -17.72 3.00
C ARG A 51 1.23 -19.20 3.11
N LYS A 52 0.28 -19.99 3.60
CA LYS A 52 0.42 -21.46 3.61
C LYS A 52 0.49 -21.96 2.16
N PRO A 53 1.28 -23.02 1.87
CA PRO A 53 1.29 -23.63 0.56
C PRO A 53 -0.09 -24.23 0.30
N GLU A 54 -0.71 -23.80 -0.80
CA GLU A 54 -2.03 -24.25 -1.24
C GLU A 54 -1.86 -24.93 -2.60
N SER A 55 -2.73 -25.90 -2.91
CA SER A 55 -2.74 -26.51 -4.22
C SER A 55 -3.02 -25.45 -5.30
N SER A 56 -2.25 -25.48 -6.39
CA SER A 56 -2.39 -24.49 -7.45
C SER A 56 -3.76 -24.67 -8.14
N PRO A 57 -4.66 -23.66 -8.10
CA PRO A 57 -5.97 -23.74 -8.74
C PRO A 57 -5.83 -23.86 -10.26
N ARG A 58 -6.75 -24.57 -10.92
CA ARG A 58 -6.75 -24.81 -12.39
C ARG A 58 -6.55 -23.53 -13.19
N ARG A 59 -7.20 -22.43 -12.77
CA ARG A 59 -7.07 -21.09 -13.38
C ARG A 59 -5.63 -20.56 -13.41
N ARG A 60 -4.84 -20.79 -12.35
CA ARG A 60 -3.42 -20.38 -12.29
C ARG A 60 -2.53 -21.24 -13.17
N ARG A 61 -2.92 -22.49 -13.44
CA ARG A 61 -2.19 -23.39 -14.35
C ARG A 61 -2.45 -23.04 -15.81
N SER A 62 -3.68 -22.64 -16.14
CA SER A 62 -4.06 -22.24 -17.50
C SER A 62 -3.75 -20.78 -17.83
N SER A 63 -3.29 -19.97 -16.88
CA SER A 63 -3.00 -18.56 -17.14
C SER A 63 -1.67 -18.38 -17.90
N ARG A 64 -1.75 -17.67 -19.02
CA ARG A 64 -0.60 -17.33 -19.86
C ARG A 64 0.04 -16.03 -19.37
N HIS A 65 0.92 -16.13 -18.37
CA HIS A 65 1.49 -14.97 -17.67
C HIS A 65 2.42 -14.13 -18.56
N LEU A 66 3.33 -14.77 -19.29
CA LEU A 66 4.26 -14.07 -20.17
C LEU A 66 3.55 -13.30 -21.31
N PRO A 67 2.58 -13.90 -22.04
CA PRO A 67 1.78 -13.15 -23.00
C PRO A 67 1.00 -12.00 -22.37
N SER A 68 0.42 -12.17 -21.18
CA SER A 68 -0.32 -11.08 -20.52
C SER A 68 0.57 -9.89 -20.16
N LEU A 69 1.81 -10.15 -19.69
CA LEU A 69 2.77 -9.09 -19.39
C LEU A 69 3.18 -8.34 -20.67
N ARG A 70 3.46 -9.08 -21.76
CA ARG A 70 3.80 -8.48 -23.05
C ARG A 70 2.66 -7.61 -23.60
N MET A 71 1.42 -8.09 -23.51
CA MET A 71 0.25 -7.31 -23.90
C MET A 71 0.08 -6.05 -23.04
N ALA A 72 0.28 -6.15 -21.72
CA ALA A 72 0.24 -5.00 -20.82
C ALA A 72 1.31 -3.95 -21.18
N HIS A 73 2.53 -4.38 -21.49
CA HIS A 73 3.61 -3.49 -21.93
C HIS A 73 3.26 -2.81 -23.25
N ALA A 74 2.80 -3.58 -24.25
CA ALA A 74 2.40 -3.03 -25.55
C ALA A 74 1.22 -2.05 -25.42
N ASN A 75 0.26 -2.33 -24.54
CA ASN A 75 -0.85 -1.43 -24.26
C ASN A 75 -0.37 -0.14 -23.59
N GLY A 76 0.57 -0.20 -22.65
CA GLY A 76 1.18 0.98 -22.04
C GLY A 76 1.95 1.84 -23.04
N GLN A 77 2.75 1.22 -23.91
CA GLN A 77 3.53 1.92 -24.94
C GLN A 77 2.65 2.54 -26.04
N LEU A 78 1.65 1.79 -26.53
CA LEU A 78 0.84 2.19 -27.68
C LEU A 78 -0.41 2.99 -27.31
N PHE A 79 -0.67 3.24 -26.02
CA PHE A 79 -1.88 3.94 -25.58
C PHE A 79 -2.03 5.31 -26.26
N GLY A 80 -1.01 6.16 -26.19
CA GLY A 80 -1.05 7.51 -26.78
C GLY A 80 -1.16 7.49 -28.30
N ILE A 81 -0.42 6.60 -28.97
CA ILE A 81 -0.45 6.46 -30.44
C ILE A 81 -1.83 5.98 -30.91
N ARG A 82 -2.41 4.99 -30.21
CA ARG A 82 -3.76 4.50 -30.51
C ARG A 82 -4.82 5.57 -30.26
N ALA A 83 -4.71 6.32 -29.16
CA ALA A 83 -5.62 7.42 -28.87
C ALA A 83 -5.53 8.54 -29.93
N LYS A 84 -4.32 8.90 -30.38
CA LYS A 84 -4.13 9.88 -31.46
C LYS A 84 -4.73 9.39 -32.78
N ARG A 85 -4.41 8.17 -33.21
CA ARG A 85 -4.97 7.57 -34.44
C ARG A 85 -6.50 7.43 -34.38
N ALA A 86 -7.06 7.11 -33.22
CA ALA A 86 -8.51 7.01 -33.06
C ALA A 86 -9.20 8.38 -33.20
N LYS A 87 -8.58 9.45 -32.69
CA LYS A 87 -9.08 10.83 -32.87
C LYS A 87 -9.01 11.27 -34.33
N GLU A 88 -7.87 11.08 -34.99
CA GLU A 88 -7.68 11.42 -36.40
C GLU A 88 -8.63 10.63 -37.32
N ALA A 89 -8.84 9.34 -37.04
CA ALA A 89 -9.82 8.53 -37.78
C ALA A 89 -11.26 9.04 -37.60
N ALA A 90 -11.64 9.42 -36.37
CA ALA A 90 -12.96 9.99 -36.11
C ALA A 90 -13.17 11.33 -36.82
N GLU A 91 -12.15 12.20 -36.86
CA GLU A 91 -12.19 13.46 -37.60
C GLU A 91 -12.34 13.25 -39.11
N GLN A 92 -11.57 12.31 -39.69
CA GLN A 92 -11.71 11.94 -41.10
C GLN A 92 -13.06 11.32 -41.43
N ASP A 93 -13.64 10.51 -40.54
CA ASP A 93 -14.97 9.93 -40.73
C ASP A 93 -16.06 11.01 -40.67
N VAL A 94 -15.91 12.04 -39.83
CA VAL A 94 -16.80 13.20 -39.80
C VAL A 94 -16.69 14.01 -41.09
N GLU A 95 -15.49 14.23 -41.61
CA GLU A 95 -15.25 14.97 -42.84
C GLU A 95 -15.78 14.23 -44.08
N LYS A 96 -15.55 12.92 -44.17
CA LYS A 96 -16.16 12.06 -45.21
C LYS A 96 -17.68 12.05 -45.15
N LYS A 97 -18.28 12.06 -43.95
CA LYS A 97 -19.73 12.16 -43.78
C LYS A 97 -20.26 13.52 -44.22
N LYS A 98 -19.56 14.62 -43.93
CA LYS A 98 -19.92 15.97 -44.40
C LYS A 98 -19.85 16.07 -45.93
N ILE A 99 -18.80 15.55 -46.55
CA ILE A 99 -18.64 15.52 -48.02
C ILE A 99 -19.75 14.68 -48.66
N LYS A 100 -20.08 13.52 -48.09
CA LYS A 100 -21.21 12.70 -48.55
C LYS A 100 -22.57 13.39 -48.38
N CYS A 101 -22.77 14.19 -47.34
CA CYS A 101 -24.01 14.95 -47.15
C CYS A 101 -24.10 16.16 -48.10
N CYS A 102 -22.98 16.84 -48.41
CA CYS A 102 -22.97 17.96 -49.35
C CYS A 102 -23.07 17.52 -50.83
N GLY A 103 -22.63 16.31 -51.18
CA GLY A 103 -22.77 15.76 -52.55
C GLY A 103 -24.07 15.02 -52.83
N ALA A 104 -25.03 15.02 -51.89
CA ALA A 104 -26.33 14.38 -52.01
C ALA A 104 -27.50 15.38 -52.21
N LEU A 105 -27.19 16.59 -52.67
CA LEU A 105 -28.15 17.58 -53.18
C LEU A 105 -28.00 17.73 -54.69
#